data_AF-A0A267H117-F1
#
_entry.id   AF-A0A267H117-F1
#
_cell.length_a   1.000
_cell.length_b   1.000
_cell.length_c   1.000
_cell.angle_alpha   90.00
_cell.angle_beta   90.00
_cell.angle_gamma   90.00
#
_symmetry.space_group_name_H-M   'P 1'
#
loop_
_entity.id
_entity.type
_entity.pdbx_description
1 polymer ?
#
loop_
_entity_poly.entity_id
_entity_poly.type
_entity_poly.pdbx_seq_one_letter_code
_entity_poly.pdbx_strand_id
1 'polypeptide(L)'
;MENLIQLFVRGFKGNTTTIDIHKDAQIKDLFRKLEDKTGLKPGAYQMVYVSKTIDFEQHKDKHLTEFHLENHSNLFMVLRLHGGSKELDDCVELTDLPDMITWDDDKDGKRAKMPCGHAIGPDSLTSYCHSLLDTGRYRFLCPWVDPANAGVGCPAEWDFVIVRRLAVLTDAEKREFERKISENYLRRTVNIQECPGCRSFCQRRSGRDRRMICPVCSEPDKGRLFEFCWYCLNKWRTPGTTKCGNDICSGKDPRIAILAAAKVKTIVGVPDVPGRRACIKCGMIIEHVTACKHMKCVCDQEFCFICLKPKNDRGNWQCGSYREPCAVAPRQTEVPGE
;
A
#
# COMPACT_ATOMS: atom_id res chain seq x y z
N MET A 1 43.11 31.95 -33.46
CA MET A 1 41.88 31.43 -34.08
C MET A 1 41.35 30.38 -33.13
N GLU A 2 40.27 30.68 -32.41
CA GLU A 2 39.79 29.87 -31.30
C GLU A 2 39.29 28.51 -31.82
N ASN A 3 39.78 27.40 -31.24
CA ASN A 3 39.34 26.03 -31.54
C ASN A 3 37.92 25.79 -30.97
N LEU A 4 36.99 26.69 -31.24
CA LEU A 4 35.59 26.57 -30.86
C LEU A 4 34.84 25.81 -31.95
N ILE A 5 34.08 24.82 -31.53
CA ILE A 5 33.10 24.11 -32.35
C ILE A 5 31.70 24.48 -31.88
N GLN A 6 30.79 24.56 -32.83
CA GLN A 6 29.38 24.83 -32.59
C GLN A 6 28.59 23.53 -32.76
N LEU A 7 27.86 23.13 -31.72
CA LEU A 7 27.04 21.91 -31.70
C LEU A 7 25.56 22.27 -31.70
N PHE A 8 24.75 21.49 -32.43
CA PHE A 8 23.30 21.63 -32.46
C PHE A 8 22.65 20.52 -31.65
N VAL A 9 22.00 20.86 -30.54
CA VAL A 9 21.38 19.90 -29.63
C VAL A 9 19.87 20.00 -29.72
N ARG A 10 19.21 18.97 -30.25
CA ARG A 10 17.75 18.91 -30.36
C ARG A 10 17.14 18.39 -29.06
N GLY A 11 16.34 19.22 -28.41
CA GLY A 11 15.63 18.93 -27.17
C GLY A 11 14.32 18.17 -27.38
N PHE A 12 13.70 17.75 -26.26
CA PHE A 12 12.50 16.90 -26.25
C PHE A 12 11.24 17.58 -26.81
N LYS A 13 11.18 18.91 -26.77
CA LYS A 13 10.07 19.71 -27.32
C LYS A 13 10.26 20.02 -28.81
N GLY A 14 11.26 19.41 -29.44
CA GLY A 14 11.59 19.63 -30.85
C GLY A 14 12.40 20.90 -31.14
N ASN A 15 12.73 21.68 -30.12
CA ASN A 15 13.58 22.87 -30.21
C ASN A 15 15.07 22.49 -30.35
N THR A 16 15.84 23.30 -31.07
CA THR A 16 17.29 23.12 -31.22
C THR A 16 18.04 24.19 -30.44
N THR A 17 18.95 23.77 -29.56
CA THR A 17 19.83 24.65 -28.78
C THR A 17 21.24 24.58 -29.34
N THR A 18 21.81 25.74 -29.67
CA THR A 18 23.18 25.85 -30.17
C THR A 18 24.18 25.98 -29.00
N ILE A 19 25.27 25.22 -29.01
CA ILE A 19 26.32 25.23 -27.98
C ILE A 19 27.68 25.48 -28.62
N ASP A 20 28.31 26.59 -28.25
CA ASP A 20 29.70 26.88 -28.61
C ASP A 20 30.63 26.33 -27.52
N ILE A 21 31.54 25.44 -27.88
CA ILE A 21 32.42 24.75 -26.92
C ILE A 21 33.80 24.52 -27.54
N HIS A 22 34.85 24.50 -26.71
CA HIS A 22 36.20 24.23 -27.18
C HIS A 22 36.33 22.78 -27.65
N LYS A 23 37.02 22.53 -28.76
CA LYS A 23 37.18 21.20 -29.38
C LYS A 23 37.73 20.15 -28.41
N ASP A 24 38.68 20.55 -27.56
CA ASP A 24 39.32 19.67 -26.58
C ASP A 24 38.59 19.62 -25.22
N ALA A 25 37.40 20.22 -25.10
CA ALA A 25 36.64 20.18 -23.86
C ALA A 25 36.18 18.75 -23.51
N GLN A 26 35.81 18.55 -22.24
CA GLN A 26 35.28 17.28 -21.76
C GLN A 26 33.76 17.24 -21.87
N ILE A 27 33.19 16.03 -21.84
CA ILE A 27 31.74 15.83 -21.85
C ILE A 27 31.06 16.58 -20.69
N LYS A 28 31.69 16.64 -19.50
CA LYS A 28 31.15 17.42 -18.37
C LYS A 28 30.92 18.90 -18.69
N ASP A 29 31.77 19.50 -19.53
CA ASP A 29 31.66 20.91 -19.93
C ASP A 29 30.49 21.13 -20.88
N LEU A 30 30.24 20.17 -21.78
CA LEU A 30 29.08 20.18 -22.67
C LEU A 30 27.77 20.08 -21.88
N PHE A 31 27.68 19.14 -20.93
CA PHE A 31 26.49 18.97 -20.10
C PHE A 31 26.25 20.17 -19.18
N ARG A 32 27.30 20.77 -18.60
CA ARG A 32 27.19 22.00 -17.82
C ARG A 32 26.62 23.16 -18.64
N LYS A 33 27.14 23.39 -19.86
CA LYS A 33 26.59 24.43 -20.76
C LYS A 33 25.14 24.17 -21.15
N LEU A 34 24.75 22.90 -21.28
CA LEU A 34 23.36 22.52 -21.55
C LEU A 34 22.47 22.74 -20.32
N GLU A 35 22.95 22.44 -19.12
CA GLU A 35 22.24 22.73 -17.86
C GLU A 35 22.00 24.25 -17.72
N ASP A 36 23.02 25.07 -17.97
CA ASP A 36 22.90 26.54 -17.93
C ASP A 36 21.84 27.08 -18.92
N LYS A 37 21.74 26.49 -20.12
CA LYS A 37 20.79 26.95 -21.16
C LYS A 37 19.39 26.35 -21.03
N THR A 38 19.27 25.13 -20.52
CA THR A 38 18.01 24.36 -20.53
C THR A 38 17.39 24.19 -19.14
N GLY A 39 18.17 24.38 -18.08
CA GLY A 39 17.77 24.15 -16.69
C GLY A 39 17.66 22.66 -16.31
N LEU A 40 18.08 21.74 -17.17
CA LEU A 40 17.98 20.30 -16.95
C LEU A 40 19.26 19.73 -16.34
N LYS A 41 19.13 19.03 -15.22
CA LYS A 41 20.27 18.42 -14.52
C LYS A 41 20.93 17.30 -15.35
N PRO A 42 22.27 17.25 -15.43
CA PRO A 42 23.00 16.10 -15.98
C PRO A 42 22.57 14.81 -15.26
N GLY A 43 22.18 13.79 -16.01
CA GLY A 43 21.66 12.51 -15.48
C GLY A 43 20.16 12.28 -15.71
N ALA A 44 19.37 13.33 -15.95
CA ALA A 44 17.96 13.20 -16.37
C ALA A 44 17.81 12.80 -17.85
N TYR A 45 18.89 12.88 -18.62
CA TYR A 45 18.92 12.61 -20.06
C TYR A 45 20.30 12.14 -20.52
N GLN A 46 20.31 11.50 -21.68
CA GLN A 46 21.51 11.16 -22.44
C GLN A 46 21.45 11.86 -23.81
N MET A 47 22.60 12.03 -24.45
CA MET A 47 22.66 12.54 -25.82
C MET A 47 22.94 11.39 -26.78
N VAL A 48 22.37 11.45 -27.97
CA VAL A 48 22.67 10.52 -29.07
C VAL A 48 23.28 11.32 -30.20
N TYR A 49 24.48 10.91 -30.62
CA TYR A 49 25.15 11.40 -31.82
C TYR A 49 25.37 10.22 -32.76
N VAL A 50 24.76 10.29 -33.94
CA VAL A 50 24.73 9.17 -34.91
C VAL A 50 24.17 7.91 -34.22
N SER A 51 25.01 6.88 -34.01
CA SER A 51 24.67 5.61 -33.34
C SER A 51 25.32 5.47 -31.96
N LYS A 52 25.96 6.53 -31.45
CA LYS A 52 26.65 6.54 -30.16
C LYS A 52 25.83 7.31 -29.12
N THR A 53 25.67 6.68 -27.96
CA THR A 53 25.08 7.31 -26.78
C THR A 53 26.16 7.95 -25.93
N ILE A 54 25.96 9.20 -25.56
CA ILE A 54 26.81 9.99 -24.68
C ILE A 54 26.04 10.21 -23.37
N ASP A 55 26.41 9.46 -22.35
CA ASP A 55 25.87 9.57 -20.99
C ASP A 55 26.80 10.37 -20.07
N PHE A 56 26.25 11.23 -19.21
CA PHE A 56 27.04 12.06 -18.32
C PHE A 56 27.85 11.25 -17.30
N GLU A 57 27.23 10.32 -16.57
CA GLU A 57 27.92 9.56 -15.50
C GLU A 57 29.04 8.68 -16.05
N GLN A 58 28.80 8.05 -17.21
CA GLN A 58 29.78 7.16 -17.86
C GLN A 58 30.90 7.89 -18.58
N HIS A 59 30.67 9.15 -19.00
CA HIS A 59 31.58 9.84 -19.94
C HIS A 59 32.05 11.21 -19.50
N LYS A 60 31.70 11.70 -18.29
CA LYS A 60 32.06 13.04 -17.80
C LYS A 60 33.53 13.43 -17.98
N ASP A 61 34.44 12.47 -17.84
CA ASP A 61 35.89 12.68 -17.91
C ASP A 61 36.49 12.46 -19.31
N LYS A 62 35.68 12.01 -20.29
CA LYS A 62 36.11 11.82 -21.67
C LYS A 62 36.09 13.13 -22.45
N HIS A 63 36.95 13.25 -23.45
CA HIS A 63 37.01 14.41 -24.34
C HIS A 63 35.99 14.30 -25.49
N LEU A 64 35.50 15.45 -25.98
CA LEU A 64 34.58 15.51 -27.13
C LEU A 64 35.18 14.85 -28.39
N THR A 65 36.51 14.92 -28.56
CA THR A 65 37.26 14.33 -29.67
C THR A 65 37.15 12.81 -29.72
N GLU A 66 36.97 12.13 -28.57
CA GLU A 66 36.78 10.67 -28.49
C GLU A 66 35.43 10.23 -29.09
N PHE A 67 34.45 11.14 -29.15
CA PHE A 67 33.16 10.90 -29.78
C PHE A 67 33.13 11.33 -31.26
N HIS A 68 34.25 11.84 -31.77
CA HIS A 68 34.36 12.43 -33.11
C HIS A 68 33.28 13.49 -33.37
N LEU A 69 33.03 14.34 -32.37
CA LEU A 69 32.16 15.50 -32.52
C LEU A 69 32.90 16.57 -33.33
N GLU A 70 32.32 16.92 -34.47
CA GLU A 70 32.83 17.94 -35.39
C GLU A 70 32.03 19.23 -35.27
N ASN A 71 32.56 20.30 -35.87
CA ASN A 71 31.82 21.53 -35.99
C ASN A 71 30.49 21.29 -36.73
N HIS A 72 29.41 21.86 -36.22
CA HIS A 72 28.04 21.69 -36.72
C HIS A 72 27.44 20.29 -36.55
N SER A 73 27.98 19.47 -35.63
CA SER A 73 27.37 18.17 -35.29
C SER A 73 25.98 18.32 -34.68
N ASN A 74 25.07 17.41 -35.06
CA ASN A 74 23.70 17.37 -34.56
C ASN A 74 23.52 16.25 -33.53
N LEU A 75 23.20 16.62 -32.29
CA LEU A 75 22.93 15.70 -31.19
C LEU A 75 21.46 15.72 -30.83
N PHE A 76 20.94 14.57 -30.41
CA PHE A 76 19.56 14.43 -29.95
C PHE A 76 19.56 14.16 -28.44
N MET A 77 18.84 14.98 -27.68
CA MET A 77 18.58 14.67 -26.27
C MET A 77 17.51 13.59 -26.17
N VAL A 78 17.79 12.55 -25.39
CA VAL A 78 16.84 11.49 -25.06
C VAL A 78 16.68 11.43 -23.54
N LEU A 79 15.44 11.58 -23.04
CA LEU A 79 15.16 11.54 -21.60
C LEU A 79 15.48 10.15 -21.06
N ARG A 80 16.18 10.10 -19.92
CA ARG A 80 16.27 8.90 -19.10
C ARG A 80 15.11 8.93 -18.13
N LEU A 81 14.04 8.23 -18.49
CA LEU A 81 12.98 7.93 -17.54
C LEU A 81 13.49 6.86 -16.58
N HIS A 82 13.66 7.21 -15.30
CA HIS A 82 13.90 6.20 -14.27
C HIS A 82 12.59 5.45 -14.05
N GLY A 83 12.50 4.24 -14.58
CA GLY A 83 11.42 3.31 -14.24
C GLY A 83 11.50 2.97 -12.75
N GLY A 84 10.45 3.32 -12.00
CA GLY A 84 10.34 3.05 -10.58
C GLY A 84 9.95 1.60 -10.28
N SER A 85 10.94 0.74 -10.17
CA SER A 85 11.07 -0.28 -9.10
C SER A 85 12.54 -0.68 -9.10
N LYS A 86 13.23 -0.58 -7.96
CA LYS A 86 14.63 -1.02 -7.78
C LYS A 86 14.89 -2.30 -8.58
N GLU A 87 15.99 -2.31 -9.32
CA GLU A 87 16.59 -3.50 -9.92
C GLU A 87 16.66 -4.61 -8.87
N LEU A 88 15.67 -5.50 -8.89
CA LEU A 88 15.87 -6.93 -8.71
C LEU A 88 16.25 -7.41 -10.11
N ASP A 89 17.50 -7.17 -10.50
CA ASP A 89 18.08 -7.85 -11.65
C ASP A 89 18.29 -9.32 -11.28
N ASP A 90 18.04 -10.15 -12.29
CA ASP A 90 18.37 -11.56 -12.42
C ASP A 90 17.47 -12.61 -11.72
N CYS A 91 16.57 -13.15 -12.57
CA CYS A 91 15.86 -14.42 -12.48
C CYS A 91 14.80 -14.52 -11.36
N VAL A 92 13.54 -14.75 -11.78
CA VAL A 92 12.65 -15.56 -10.95
C VAL A 92 13.38 -16.89 -10.75
N GLU A 93 13.99 -17.09 -9.59
CA GLU A 93 14.65 -18.35 -9.25
C GLU A 93 13.55 -19.42 -9.22
N LEU A 94 13.49 -20.20 -10.28
CA LEU A 94 12.61 -21.37 -10.32
C LEU A 94 13.26 -22.47 -9.51
N THR A 95 12.45 -23.15 -8.71
CA THR A 95 12.91 -24.20 -7.81
C THR A 95 12.00 -25.41 -7.91
N ASP A 96 12.61 -26.58 -7.72
CA ASP A 96 11.92 -27.87 -7.63
C ASP A 96 11.47 -28.18 -6.19
N LEU A 97 11.65 -27.24 -5.26
CA LEU A 97 11.10 -27.35 -3.92
C LEU A 97 9.57 -27.44 -3.98
N PRO A 98 8.93 -28.22 -3.09
CA PRO A 98 7.48 -28.39 -3.09
C PRO A 98 6.77 -27.07 -2.83
N ASP A 99 5.58 -26.94 -3.41
CA ASP A 99 4.70 -25.79 -3.18
C ASP A 99 4.33 -25.70 -1.70
N MET A 100 4.58 -24.53 -1.09
CA MET A 100 4.40 -24.37 0.36
C MET A 100 2.95 -24.47 0.85
N ILE A 101 1.94 -24.43 -0.03
CA ILE A 101 0.52 -24.53 0.33
C ILE A 101 0.00 -25.93 0.01
N THR A 102 0.20 -26.37 -1.22
CA THR A 102 -0.35 -27.62 -1.75
C THR A 102 0.55 -28.82 -1.48
N TRP A 103 1.81 -28.58 -1.12
CA TRP A 103 2.88 -29.58 -0.99
C TRP A 103 3.14 -30.39 -2.26
N ASP A 104 2.61 -29.90 -3.38
CA ASP A 104 2.84 -30.47 -4.68
C ASP A 104 4.33 -30.33 -5.04
N ASP A 105 4.95 -31.44 -5.44
CA ASP A 105 6.36 -31.56 -5.80
C ASP A 105 6.53 -32.00 -7.26
N ASP A 106 5.48 -31.84 -8.10
CA ASP A 106 5.55 -32.14 -9.52
C ASP A 106 6.79 -31.48 -10.15
N LYS A 107 7.63 -32.32 -10.76
CA LYS A 107 8.93 -31.94 -11.33
C LYS A 107 8.80 -31.16 -12.62
N ASP A 108 7.65 -31.29 -13.29
CA ASP A 108 7.35 -30.54 -14.50
C ASP A 108 6.74 -29.16 -14.17
N GLY A 109 6.20 -28.99 -12.97
CA GLY A 109 5.64 -27.74 -12.44
C GLY A 109 6.68 -26.86 -11.76
N LYS A 110 7.35 -25.98 -12.52
CA LYS A 110 8.33 -25.05 -11.93
C LYS A 110 7.67 -24.03 -11.00
N ARG A 111 8.20 -23.86 -9.79
CA ARG A 111 7.69 -22.95 -8.75
C ARG A 111 8.62 -21.77 -8.57
N ALA A 112 8.06 -20.61 -8.22
CA ALA A 112 8.86 -19.42 -7.95
C ALA A 112 9.39 -19.44 -6.51
N LYS A 113 10.69 -19.17 -6.36
CA LYS A 113 11.32 -19.00 -5.06
C LYS A 113 11.11 -17.57 -4.55
N MET A 114 10.47 -17.46 -3.40
CA MET A 114 10.21 -16.19 -2.73
C MET A 114 11.48 -15.67 -2.03
N PRO A 115 11.58 -14.37 -1.70
CA PRO A 115 12.72 -13.81 -0.97
C PRO A 115 12.98 -14.47 0.40
N CYS A 116 11.93 -15.08 0.97
CA CYS A 116 12.04 -15.85 2.21
C CYS A 116 12.61 -17.26 2.04
N GLY A 117 12.98 -17.65 0.81
CA GLY A 117 13.57 -18.95 0.47
C GLY A 117 12.56 -20.05 0.15
N HIS A 118 11.27 -19.83 0.39
CA HIS A 118 10.22 -20.83 0.17
C HIS A 118 9.65 -20.77 -1.26
N ALA A 119 9.14 -21.90 -1.74
CA ALA A 119 8.61 -22.05 -3.10
C ALA A 119 7.08 -22.02 -3.15
N ILE A 120 6.52 -21.38 -4.17
CA ILE A 120 5.07 -21.38 -4.44
C ILE A 120 4.80 -21.38 -5.94
N GLY A 121 3.80 -22.15 -6.34
CA GLY A 121 3.28 -22.15 -7.70
C GLY A 121 2.48 -20.87 -8.01
N PRO A 122 2.43 -20.44 -9.28
CA PRO A 122 1.73 -19.22 -9.67
C PRO A 122 0.22 -19.25 -9.36
N ASP A 123 -0.43 -20.40 -9.53
CA ASP A 123 -1.87 -20.56 -9.26
C ASP A 123 -2.16 -20.55 -7.75
N SER A 124 -1.33 -21.22 -6.96
CA SER A 124 -1.37 -21.20 -5.49
C SER A 124 -1.19 -19.79 -4.95
N LEU A 125 -0.21 -19.04 -5.49
CA LEU A 125 0.05 -17.66 -5.11
C LEU A 125 -1.14 -16.76 -5.41
N THR A 126 -1.70 -16.87 -6.63
CA THR A 126 -2.87 -16.10 -7.05
C THR A 126 -4.07 -16.36 -6.13
N SER A 127 -4.40 -17.63 -5.92
CA SER A 127 -5.53 -18.05 -5.07
C SER A 127 -5.36 -17.60 -3.61
N TYR A 128 -4.15 -17.73 -3.07
CA TYR A 128 -3.82 -17.25 -1.72
C TYR A 128 -4.00 -15.74 -1.60
N CYS A 129 -3.48 -14.97 -2.55
CA CYS A 129 -3.63 -13.52 -2.57
C CYS A 129 -5.10 -13.08 -2.66
N HIS A 130 -5.90 -13.74 -3.50
CA HIS A 130 -7.35 -13.50 -3.56
C HIS A 130 -8.01 -13.69 -2.18
N SER A 131 -7.77 -14.83 -1.53
CA SER A 131 -8.33 -15.14 -0.21
C SER A 131 -7.93 -14.11 0.86
N LEU A 132 -6.67 -13.65 0.85
CA LEU A 132 -6.23 -12.60 1.75
C LEU A 132 -6.95 -11.27 1.52
N LEU A 133 -7.10 -10.86 0.26
CA LEU A 133 -7.78 -9.62 -0.08
C LEU A 133 -9.28 -9.67 0.23
N ASP A 134 -9.93 -10.82 -0.02
CA ASP A 134 -11.36 -11.02 0.26
C ASP A 134 -11.67 -11.05 1.76
N THR A 135 -10.73 -11.55 2.57
CA THR A 135 -10.83 -11.47 4.04
C THR A 135 -10.51 -10.07 4.57
N GLY A 136 -10.25 -9.09 3.71
CA GLY A 136 -9.99 -7.70 4.08
C GLY A 136 -8.55 -7.44 4.50
N ARG A 137 -7.61 -8.34 4.22
CA ARG A 137 -6.16 -8.11 4.41
C ARG A 137 -5.57 -7.35 3.23
N TYR A 138 -4.48 -6.65 3.48
CA TYR A 138 -3.77 -5.85 2.48
C TYR A 138 -2.25 -6.07 2.53
N ARG A 139 -1.76 -6.83 3.52
CA ARG A 139 -0.37 -7.26 3.66
C ARG A 139 -0.28 -8.73 3.30
N PHE A 140 0.71 -9.09 2.50
CA PHE A 140 0.96 -10.47 2.09
C PHE A 140 2.07 -11.03 2.98
N LEU A 141 1.76 -12.10 3.72
CA LEU A 141 2.75 -12.81 4.53
C LEU A 141 2.98 -14.19 3.93
N CYS A 142 4.19 -14.71 4.11
CA CYS A 142 4.52 -16.07 3.71
C CYS A 142 3.57 -17.07 4.39
N PRO A 143 2.84 -17.91 3.64
CA PRO A 143 1.93 -18.91 4.19
C PRO A 143 2.64 -20.17 4.69
N TRP A 144 3.95 -20.31 4.47
CA TRP A 144 4.70 -21.49 4.87
C TRP A 144 4.62 -21.74 6.38
N VAL A 145 4.35 -22.98 6.74
CA VAL A 145 4.30 -23.51 8.10
C VAL A 145 5.23 -24.71 8.21
N ASP A 146 5.88 -24.85 9.36
CA ASP A 146 6.75 -25.99 9.65
C ASP A 146 5.91 -27.29 9.74
N PRO A 147 6.14 -28.28 8.87
CA PRO A 147 5.40 -29.53 8.88
C PRO A 147 5.66 -30.37 10.15
N ALA A 148 6.79 -30.14 10.85
CA ALA A 148 7.09 -30.81 12.11
C ALA A 148 6.48 -30.08 13.33
N ASN A 149 6.22 -28.76 13.22
CA ASN A 149 5.73 -27.93 14.33
C ASN A 149 4.60 -27.01 13.88
N ALA A 150 3.36 -27.48 13.99
CA ALA A 150 2.14 -26.71 13.71
C ALA A 150 2.03 -25.47 14.64
N GLY A 151 2.63 -24.36 14.23
CA GLY A 151 2.70 -23.12 15.01
C GLY A 151 3.93 -22.27 14.71
N VAL A 152 4.96 -22.86 14.10
CA VAL A 152 6.13 -22.14 13.59
C VAL A 152 5.89 -21.85 12.11
N GLY A 153 5.77 -20.57 11.76
CA GLY A 153 5.57 -20.12 10.38
C GLY A 153 6.59 -19.06 9.99
N CYS A 154 6.74 -18.84 8.69
CA CYS A 154 7.66 -17.83 8.19
C CYS A 154 7.09 -16.41 8.44
N PRO A 155 7.81 -15.52 9.15
CA PRO A 155 7.32 -14.16 9.45
C PRO A 155 7.53 -13.17 8.29
N ALA A 156 8.04 -13.65 7.15
CA ALA A 156 8.40 -12.79 6.03
C ALA A 156 7.17 -12.14 5.40
N GLU A 157 7.24 -10.82 5.21
CA GLU A 157 6.28 -10.05 4.43
C GLU A 157 6.73 -9.99 2.97
N TRP A 158 5.77 -10.14 2.07
CA TRP A 158 5.97 -10.07 0.64
C TRP A 158 5.49 -8.71 0.12
N ASP A 159 6.35 -8.03 -0.62
CA ASP A 159 5.97 -6.81 -1.33
C ASP A 159 5.01 -7.16 -2.48
N PHE A 160 3.96 -6.36 -2.64
CA PHE A 160 3.00 -6.53 -3.73
C PHE A 160 3.66 -6.47 -5.11
N VAL A 161 4.76 -5.73 -5.27
CA VAL A 161 5.55 -5.70 -6.50
C VAL A 161 6.09 -7.09 -6.86
N ILE A 162 6.52 -7.86 -5.86
CA ILE A 162 7.01 -9.24 -6.06
C ILE A 162 5.85 -10.16 -6.38
N VAL A 163 4.76 -10.07 -5.62
CA VAL A 163 3.53 -10.85 -5.87
C VAL A 163 3.00 -10.62 -7.29
N ARG A 164 2.93 -9.37 -7.74
CA ARG A 164 2.46 -8.99 -9.09
C ARG A 164 3.33 -9.54 -10.21
N ARG A 165 4.63 -9.77 -9.97
CA ARG A 165 5.55 -10.34 -10.96
C ARG A 165 5.45 -11.85 -11.04
N LEU A 166 5.26 -12.53 -9.90
CA LEU A 166 5.28 -13.99 -9.79
C LEU A 166 3.91 -14.63 -10.02
N ALA A 167 2.84 -13.93 -9.65
CA ALA A 167 1.48 -14.37 -9.94
C ALA A 167 1.18 -14.13 -11.42
N VAL A 168 0.62 -15.13 -12.09
CA VAL A 168 0.19 -15.06 -13.50
C VAL A 168 -1.16 -14.34 -13.57
N LEU A 169 -1.15 -13.05 -13.20
CA LEU A 169 -2.35 -12.22 -13.17
C LEU A 169 -2.61 -11.59 -14.53
N THR A 170 -3.86 -11.63 -14.96
CA THR A 170 -4.38 -10.80 -16.05
C THR A 170 -4.36 -9.32 -15.66
N ASP A 171 -4.40 -8.42 -16.65
CA ASP A 171 -4.42 -6.97 -16.37
C ASP A 171 -5.69 -6.53 -15.62
N ALA A 172 -6.79 -7.26 -15.77
CA ALA A 172 -8.01 -7.04 -14.99
C ALA A 172 -7.79 -7.40 -13.51
N GLU A 173 -7.17 -8.54 -13.22
CA GLU A 173 -6.87 -8.98 -11.86
C GLU A 173 -5.85 -8.07 -11.17
N LYS A 174 -4.84 -7.58 -11.90
CA LYS A 174 -3.88 -6.59 -11.36
C LYS A 174 -4.58 -5.34 -10.85
N ARG A 175 -5.48 -4.76 -11.67
CA ARG A 175 -6.27 -3.58 -11.29
C ARG A 175 -7.18 -3.87 -10.09
N GLU A 176 -7.79 -5.05 -10.08
CA GLU A 176 -8.68 -5.45 -8.98
C GLU A 176 -7.91 -5.65 -7.66
N PHE A 177 -6.72 -6.24 -7.71
CA PHE A 177 -5.85 -6.41 -6.55
C PHE A 177 -5.42 -5.05 -5.99
N GLU A 178 -4.94 -4.15 -6.85
CA GLU A 178 -4.54 -2.79 -6.46
C GLU A 178 -5.69 -2.03 -5.80
N ARG A 179 -6.89 -2.13 -6.38
CA ARG A 179 -8.12 -1.56 -5.81
C ARG A 179 -8.43 -2.15 -4.44
N LYS A 180 -8.48 -3.49 -4.31
CA LYS A 180 -8.78 -4.17 -3.04
C LYS A 180 -7.76 -3.89 -1.95
N ILE A 181 -6.45 -3.87 -2.27
CA ILE A 181 -5.38 -3.52 -1.32
C ILE A 181 -5.62 -2.11 -0.77
N SER A 182 -5.88 -1.16 -1.68
CA SER A 182 -6.13 0.24 -1.31
C SER A 182 -7.39 0.38 -0.46
N GLU A 183 -8.49 -0.26 -0.85
CA GLU A 183 -9.74 -0.24 -0.07
C GLU A 183 -9.58 -0.89 1.30
N ASN A 184 -8.92 -2.05 1.37
CA ASN A 184 -8.68 -2.75 2.63
C ASN A 184 -7.77 -1.94 3.56
N TYR A 185 -6.78 -1.22 3.02
CA TYR A 185 -5.95 -0.28 3.77
C TYR A 185 -6.76 0.93 4.28
N LEU A 186 -7.56 1.55 3.41
CA LEU A 186 -8.38 2.71 3.76
C LEU A 186 -9.46 2.36 4.80
N ARG A 187 -10.11 1.19 4.67
CA ARG A 187 -11.08 0.67 5.65
C ARG A 187 -10.50 0.46 7.04
N ARG A 188 -9.17 0.29 7.15
CA ARG A 188 -8.46 0.09 8.42
C ARG A 188 -7.87 1.37 8.98
N THR A 189 -7.72 2.40 8.15
CA THR A 189 -7.18 3.69 8.59
C THR A 189 -8.24 4.43 9.40
N VAL A 190 -7.92 4.73 10.65
CA VAL A 190 -8.77 5.51 11.54
C VAL A 190 -9.01 6.89 10.92
N ASN A 191 -10.24 7.43 11.05
CA ASN A 191 -10.64 8.74 10.52
C ASN A 191 -10.87 8.85 9.00
N ILE A 192 -11.06 7.74 8.28
CA ILE A 192 -11.54 7.75 6.88
C ILE A 192 -12.97 7.17 6.77
N GLN A 193 -13.85 7.82 6.02
CA GLN A 193 -15.24 7.37 5.79
C GLN A 193 -15.70 7.64 4.35
N GLU A 194 -16.58 6.80 3.82
CA GLU A 194 -17.18 6.97 2.49
C GLU A 194 -18.26 8.09 2.50
N CYS A 195 -18.22 8.96 1.49
CA CYS A 195 -19.25 9.97 1.28
C CYS A 195 -20.57 9.30 0.84
N PRO A 196 -21.72 9.61 1.48
CA PRO A 196 -23.01 9.03 1.09
C PRO A 196 -23.50 9.46 -0.31
N GLY A 197 -22.96 10.57 -0.84
CA GLY A 197 -23.32 11.08 -2.17
C GLY A 197 -22.53 10.41 -3.29
N CYS A 198 -21.20 10.54 -3.27
CA CYS A 198 -20.32 10.09 -4.36
C CYS A 198 -19.51 8.83 -4.06
N ARG A 199 -19.63 8.25 -2.85
CA ARG A 199 -18.81 7.12 -2.36
C ARG A 199 -17.30 7.38 -2.30
N SER A 200 -16.84 8.61 -2.51
CA SER A 200 -15.44 8.98 -2.34
C SER A 200 -15.05 8.94 -0.86
N PHE A 201 -13.84 8.47 -0.57
CA PHE A 201 -13.29 8.44 0.78
C PHE A 201 -12.93 9.85 1.26
N CYS A 202 -13.44 10.23 2.43
CA CYS A 202 -13.20 11.51 3.08
C CYS A 202 -12.44 11.27 4.39
N GLN A 203 -11.27 11.89 4.53
CA GLN A 203 -10.51 11.87 5.77
C GLN A 203 -10.92 13.03 6.68
N ARG A 204 -11.15 12.72 7.96
CA ARG A 204 -11.51 13.69 8.99
C ARG A 204 -10.25 14.37 9.54
N ARG A 205 -10.29 15.71 9.68
CA ARG A 205 -9.16 16.50 10.21
C ARG A 205 -8.94 16.32 11.72
N SER A 206 -10.00 16.05 12.47
CA SER A 206 -9.96 15.89 13.93
C SER A 206 -11.05 14.91 14.38
N GLY A 207 -10.69 13.96 15.26
CA GLY A 207 -11.62 12.99 15.86
C GLY A 207 -12.80 13.61 16.64
N ARG A 208 -12.76 14.92 16.92
CA ARG A 208 -13.86 15.64 17.61
C ARG A 208 -14.93 16.22 16.67
N ASP A 209 -14.58 16.53 15.41
CA ASP A 209 -15.47 17.23 14.47
C ASP A 209 -16.38 16.28 13.69
N ARG A 210 -17.63 16.10 14.11
CA ARG A 210 -18.53 15.11 13.52
C ARG A 210 -19.06 15.51 12.14
N ARG A 211 -18.81 16.76 11.74
CA ARG A 211 -19.18 17.33 10.44
C ARG A 211 -18.10 17.03 9.41
N MET A 212 -18.49 16.35 8.35
CA MET A 212 -17.66 16.07 7.19
C MET A 212 -18.14 16.89 6.01
N ILE A 213 -17.19 17.42 5.22
CA ILE A 213 -17.47 18.16 4.00
C ILE A 213 -16.85 17.36 2.86
N CYS A 214 -17.66 16.93 1.90
CA CYS A 214 -17.15 16.22 0.73
C CYS A 214 -16.70 17.24 -0.33
N PRO A 215 -15.41 17.34 -0.68
CA PRO A 215 -14.95 18.30 -1.69
C PRO A 215 -15.47 17.98 -3.09
N VAL A 216 -15.78 16.71 -3.38
CA VAL A 216 -16.29 16.27 -4.69
C VAL A 216 -17.75 16.65 -4.89
N CYS A 217 -18.58 16.47 -3.85
CA CYS A 217 -20.00 16.84 -3.90
C CYS A 217 -20.24 18.31 -3.57
N SER A 218 -19.23 19.03 -3.07
CA SER A 218 -19.32 20.45 -2.81
C SER A 218 -18.99 21.23 -4.07
N GLU A 219 -19.73 22.30 -4.33
CA GLU A 219 -19.46 23.29 -5.36
C GLU A 219 -19.14 24.62 -4.65
N PRO A 220 -17.87 24.86 -4.26
CA PRO A 220 -17.48 26.04 -3.51
C PRO A 220 -17.83 27.33 -4.25
N ASP A 221 -17.68 27.34 -5.57
CA ASP A 221 -17.92 28.50 -6.44
C ASP A 221 -19.39 28.92 -6.48
N LYS A 222 -20.31 28.01 -6.13
CA LYS A 222 -21.76 28.28 -6.03
C LYS A 222 -22.26 28.33 -4.59
N GLY A 223 -21.34 28.32 -3.62
CA GLY A 223 -21.66 28.33 -2.18
C GLY A 223 -22.38 27.07 -1.68
N ARG A 224 -22.35 25.97 -2.45
CA ARG A 224 -23.06 24.73 -2.10
C ARG A 224 -22.09 23.73 -1.47
N LEU A 225 -22.09 23.62 -0.15
CA LEU A 225 -21.30 22.61 0.55
C LEU A 225 -22.12 21.35 0.79
N PHE A 226 -21.57 20.19 0.42
CA PHE A 226 -22.15 18.91 0.79
C PHE A 226 -21.59 18.47 2.14
N GLU A 227 -22.33 18.81 3.19
CA GLU A 227 -22.00 18.48 4.57
C GLU A 227 -22.80 17.27 5.05
N PHE A 228 -22.14 16.33 5.70
CA PHE A 228 -22.77 15.14 6.27
C PHE A 228 -22.17 14.78 7.64
N CYS A 229 -22.93 14.02 8.41
CA CYS A 229 -22.49 13.53 9.71
C CYS A 229 -21.64 12.27 9.57
N TRP A 230 -20.53 12.23 10.29
CA TRP A 230 -19.63 11.08 10.38
C TRP A 230 -20.32 9.78 10.82
N TYR A 231 -21.25 9.87 11.78
CA TYR A 231 -21.90 8.69 12.37
C TYR A 231 -23.14 8.23 11.62
N CYS A 232 -24.10 9.13 11.38
CA CYS A 232 -25.36 8.74 10.77
C CYS A 232 -25.34 8.84 9.24
N LEU A 233 -24.24 9.32 8.63
CA LEU A 233 -24.07 9.48 7.17
C LEU A 233 -25.19 10.30 6.49
N ASN A 234 -25.95 11.07 7.25
CA ASN A 234 -27.00 11.94 6.74
C ASN A 234 -26.50 13.38 6.63
N LYS A 235 -27.20 14.17 5.81
CA LYS A 235 -26.91 15.60 5.63
C LYS A 235 -26.85 16.31 6.98
N TRP A 236 -25.88 17.20 7.13
CA TRP A 236 -25.72 18.02 8.32
C TRP A 236 -26.80 19.09 8.38
N ARG A 237 -27.45 19.28 9.55
CA ARG A 237 -28.61 20.19 9.68
C ARG A 237 -28.40 21.36 10.64
N THR A 238 -27.27 21.44 11.33
CA THR A 238 -27.03 22.48 12.35
C THR A 238 -25.83 23.36 12.02
N PRO A 239 -25.69 24.53 12.64
CA PRO A 239 -24.52 25.40 12.44
C PRO A 239 -23.24 24.89 13.14
N GLY A 240 -23.37 24.00 14.12
CA GLY A 240 -22.25 23.50 14.91
C GLY A 240 -21.40 22.45 14.18
N THR A 241 -20.29 22.02 14.78
CA THR A 241 -19.43 20.94 14.22
C THR A 241 -19.61 19.59 14.92
N THR A 242 -20.36 19.55 16.03
CA THR A 242 -20.45 18.38 16.91
C THR A 242 -21.82 17.71 16.92
N LYS A 243 -22.93 18.43 16.76
CA LYS A 243 -24.28 17.83 16.76
C LYS A 243 -24.93 17.97 15.41
N CYS A 244 -25.18 16.87 14.69
CA CYS A 244 -25.70 16.95 13.32
C CYS A 244 -27.18 17.36 13.21
N GLY A 245 -27.96 17.27 14.30
CA GLY A 245 -29.38 17.63 14.32
C GLY A 245 -30.32 16.64 13.62
N ASN A 246 -29.86 15.41 13.36
CA ASN A 246 -30.71 14.33 12.85
C ASN A 246 -31.24 13.49 14.02
N ASP A 247 -32.55 13.24 14.05
CA ASP A 247 -33.22 12.50 15.15
C ASP A 247 -32.72 11.06 15.29
N ILE A 248 -32.32 10.45 14.18
CA ILE A 248 -31.76 9.09 14.14
C ILE A 248 -30.29 9.03 14.58
N CYS A 249 -29.63 10.16 14.79
CA CYS A 249 -28.23 10.20 15.18
C CYS A 249 -28.11 10.20 16.70
N SER A 250 -27.73 9.05 17.27
CA SER A 250 -27.42 8.90 18.70
C SER A 250 -26.23 9.75 19.16
N GLY A 251 -25.51 10.39 18.23
CA GLY A 251 -24.31 11.18 18.50
C GLY A 251 -23.09 10.35 18.91
N LYS A 252 -23.26 9.02 18.97
CA LYS A 252 -22.24 8.01 19.26
C LYS A 252 -22.07 7.12 18.03
N ASP A 253 -20.96 6.39 17.98
CA ASP A 253 -20.74 5.43 16.91
C ASP A 253 -21.89 4.39 16.83
N PRO A 254 -22.51 4.17 15.65
CA PRO A 254 -23.57 3.17 15.49
C PRO A 254 -23.17 1.77 15.96
N ARG A 255 -21.87 1.45 15.91
CA ARG A 255 -21.30 0.20 16.41
C ARG A 255 -21.58 0.00 17.91
N ILE A 256 -21.63 1.07 18.70
CA ILE A 256 -21.90 1.00 20.15
C ILE A 256 -23.32 0.48 20.42
N ALA A 257 -24.31 0.87 19.61
CA ALA A 257 -25.68 0.37 19.75
C ALA A 257 -25.76 -1.14 19.47
N ILE A 258 -25.00 -1.63 18.48
CA ILE A 258 -24.91 -3.06 18.14
C ILE A 258 -24.27 -3.85 19.31
N LEU A 259 -23.24 -3.29 19.95
CA LEU A 259 -22.57 -3.87 21.12
C LEU A 259 -23.48 -3.89 22.35
N ALA A 260 -24.27 -2.83 22.55
CA ALA A 260 -25.24 -2.74 23.64
C ALA A 260 -26.38 -3.76 23.47
N ALA A 261 -26.87 -3.96 22.25
CA ALA A 261 -27.94 -4.91 21.93
C ALA A 261 -27.50 -6.37 21.84
N ALA A 262 -26.19 -6.67 21.95
CA ALA A 262 -25.68 -8.03 21.81
C ALA A 262 -26.22 -8.97 22.90
N LYS A 263 -26.73 -10.16 22.51
CA LYS A 263 -27.15 -11.20 23.45
C LYS A 263 -25.95 -11.74 24.21
N VAL A 264 -26.13 -12.11 25.48
CA VAL A 264 -25.09 -12.78 26.27
C VAL A 264 -25.02 -14.27 25.90
N LYS A 265 -23.83 -14.86 26.01
CA LYS A 265 -23.53 -16.26 25.77
C LYS A 265 -22.56 -16.76 26.83
N THR A 266 -22.56 -18.06 27.08
CA THR A 266 -21.54 -18.72 27.90
C THR A 266 -20.38 -19.15 27.02
N ILE A 267 -19.17 -18.69 27.33
CA ILE A 267 -17.95 -19.00 26.57
C ILE A 267 -16.94 -19.62 27.52
N VAL A 268 -16.48 -20.85 27.23
CA VAL A 268 -15.49 -21.58 28.05
C VAL A 268 -15.92 -21.65 29.53
N GLY A 269 -17.18 -22.00 29.78
CA GLY A 269 -17.75 -22.09 31.14
C GLY A 269 -17.96 -20.75 31.85
N VAL A 270 -17.62 -19.61 31.23
CA VAL A 270 -17.86 -18.27 31.80
C VAL A 270 -19.21 -17.75 31.30
N PRO A 271 -20.21 -17.53 32.18
CA PRO A 271 -21.51 -16.98 31.79
C PRO A 271 -21.43 -15.47 31.50
N ASP A 272 -22.52 -14.92 30.97
CA ASP A 272 -22.73 -13.47 30.79
C ASP A 272 -21.75 -12.75 29.85
N VAL A 273 -21.10 -13.46 28.93
CA VAL A 273 -20.21 -12.83 27.95
C VAL A 273 -21.02 -12.26 26.78
N PRO A 274 -20.89 -10.97 26.43
CA PRO A 274 -21.54 -10.39 25.25
C PRO A 274 -21.13 -11.15 23.98
N GLY A 275 -22.10 -11.66 23.22
CA GLY A 275 -21.85 -12.45 22.01
C GLY A 275 -21.28 -11.65 20.84
N ARG A 276 -21.28 -10.30 20.93
CA ARG A 276 -20.59 -9.40 19.99
C ARG A 276 -19.72 -8.42 20.75
N ARG A 277 -18.50 -8.21 20.26
CA ARG A 277 -17.52 -7.25 20.80
C ARG A 277 -16.80 -6.53 19.68
N ALA A 278 -16.24 -5.36 19.96
CA ALA A 278 -15.44 -4.62 18.99
C ALA A 278 -13.95 -4.91 19.19
N CYS A 279 -13.18 -4.93 18.10
CA CYS A 279 -11.73 -5.02 18.18
C CYS A 279 -11.16 -3.81 18.94
N ILE A 280 -10.24 -4.08 19.87
CA ILE A 280 -9.56 -3.07 20.69
C ILE A 280 -8.61 -2.14 19.92
N LYS A 281 -8.29 -2.46 18.66
CA LYS A 281 -7.41 -1.65 17.81
C LYS A 281 -8.16 -0.90 16.70
N CYS A 282 -9.02 -1.58 15.94
CA CYS A 282 -9.70 -0.98 14.79
C CYS A 282 -11.20 -0.75 14.99
N GLY A 283 -11.78 -1.19 16.11
CA GLY A 283 -13.22 -1.04 16.39
C GLY A 283 -14.15 -1.86 15.48
N MET A 284 -13.65 -2.82 14.73
CA MET A 284 -14.48 -3.73 13.92
C MET A 284 -15.35 -4.62 14.83
N ILE A 285 -16.64 -4.75 14.53
CA ILE A 285 -17.55 -5.64 15.27
C ILE A 285 -17.24 -7.09 14.94
N ILE A 286 -17.06 -7.91 15.97
CA ILE A 286 -16.76 -9.33 15.90
C ILE A 286 -17.86 -10.07 16.68
N GLU A 287 -18.51 -11.02 16.01
CA GLU A 287 -19.45 -11.94 16.62
C GLU A 287 -18.74 -13.24 17.01
N HIS A 288 -18.94 -13.70 18.24
CA HIS A 288 -18.45 -15.00 18.68
C HIS A 288 -19.46 -16.08 18.26
N VAL A 289 -19.01 -16.93 17.33
CA VAL A 289 -19.82 -18.02 16.75
C VAL A 289 -19.48 -19.34 17.44
N THR A 290 -18.22 -19.78 17.34
CA THR A 290 -17.70 -21.03 17.92
C THR A 290 -16.21 -20.85 18.28
N ALA A 291 -15.67 -21.78 19.06
CA ALA A 291 -14.23 -21.94 19.37
C ALA A 291 -13.65 -21.04 20.49
N CYS A 292 -12.31 -21.02 20.53
CA CYS A 292 -11.39 -20.43 21.51
C CYS A 292 -11.79 -19.01 21.98
N LYS A 293 -11.39 -18.62 23.20
CA LYS A 293 -11.54 -17.22 23.66
C LYS A 293 -10.51 -16.25 23.04
N HIS A 294 -9.43 -16.77 22.43
CA HIS A 294 -8.35 -15.98 21.85
C HIS A 294 -8.60 -15.69 20.37
N MET A 295 -8.91 -14.43 20.07
CA MET A 295 -9.28 -14.00 18.73
C MET A 295 -8.14 -13.26 18.05
N LYS A 296 -8.03 -13.45 16.74
CA LYS A 296 -7.21 -12.62 15.85
C LYS A 296 -8.14 -11.83 14.96
N CYS A 297 -8.18 -10.52 15.16
CA CYS A 297 -8.93 -9.61 14.30
C CYS A 297 -8.29 -9.56 12.92
N VAL A 298 -9.09 -9.21 11.91
CA VAL A 298 -8.62 -8.93 10.55
C VAL A 298 -7.50 -7.87 10.53
N CYS A 299 -7.49 -6.89 11.45
CA CYS A 299 -6.43 -5.88 11.60
C CYS A 299 -5.12 -6.39 12.25
N ASP A 300 -4.96 -7.70 12.34
CA ASP A 300 -3.86 -8.44 12.99
C ASP A 300 -3.76 -8.25 14.51
N GLN A 301 -4.76 -7.60 15.12
CA GLN A 301 -4.83 -7.51 16.57
C GLN A 301 -5.25 -8.86 17.17
N GLU A 302 -4.37 -9.43 17.99
CA GLU A 302 -4.65 -10.62 18.80
C GLU A 302 -5.08 -10.19 20.20
N PHE A 303 -6.27 -10.60 20.63
CA PHE A 303 -6.82 -10.26 21.94
C PHE A 303 -7.83 -11.31 22.43
N CYS A 304 -8.03 -11.38 23.75
CA CYS A 304 -9.02 -12.27 24.33
C CYS A 304 -10.43 -11.67 24.21
N PHE A 305 -11.37 -12.43 23.66
CA PHE A 305 -12.75 -12.00 23.49
C PHE A 305 -13.46 -11.81 24.84
N ILE A 306 -13.13 -12.58 25.88
CA ILE A 306 -13.81 -12.47 27.17
C ILE A 306 -13.32 -11.24 27.94
N CYS A 307 -12.00 -11.08 28.10
CA CYS A 307 -11.41 -10.05 28.95
C CYS A 307 -10.86 -8.83 28.21
N LEU A 308 -10.91 -8.81 26.87
CA LEU A 308 -10.41 -7.74 25.99
C LEU A 308 -8.91 -7.43 26.12
N LYS A 309 -8.13 -8.23 26.85
CA LYS A 309 -6.68 -8.02 26.98
C LYS A 309 -5.95 -8.42 25.68
N PRO A 310 -5.05 -7.58 25.15
CA PRO A 310 -4.21 -7.94 24.02
C PRO A 310 -3.18 -9.00 24.41
N LYS A 311 -2.62 -9.69 23.41
CA LYS A 311 -1.40 -10.47 23.56
C LYS A 311 -0.24 -9.53 23.94
N ASN A 312 0.65 -9.95 24.83
CA ASN A 312 1.79 -9.12 25.24
C ASN A 312 2.89 -9.10 24.16
N ASP A 313 3.88 -8.22 24.32
CA ASP A 313 4.99 -8.04 23.37
C ASP A 313 5.86 -9.30 23.19
N ARG A 314 5.78 -10.24 24.14
CA ARG A 314 6.46 -11.55 24.08
C ARG A 314 5.63 -12.63 23.40
N GLY A 315 4.45 -12.30 22.88
CA GLY A 315 3.56 -13.26 22.21
C GLY A 315 2.79 -14.18 23.18
N ASN A 316 2.68 -13.83 24.46
CA ASN A 316 1.95 -14.61 25.45
C ASN A 316 0.58 -14.00 25.77
N TRP A 317 -0.38 -14.89 26.06
CA TRP A 317 -1.74 -14.52 26.45
C TRP A 317 -1.80 -14.09 27.91
N GLN A 318 -2.29 -12.88 28.18
CA GLN A 318 -2.37 -12.33 29.53
C GLN A 318 -3.47 -12.97 30.41
N CYS A 319 -4.36 -13.75 29.81
CA CYS A 319 -5.48 -14.39 30.49
C CYS A 319 -5.35 -15.92 30.56
N GLY A 320 -4.11 -16.42 30.50
CA GLY A 320 -3.81 -17.84 30.55
C GLY A 320 -4.13 -18.59 29.25
N SER A 321 -4.36 -19.89 29.37
CA SER A 321 -4.61 -20.79 28.24
C SER A 321 -6.01 -20.62 27.65
N TYR A 322 -6.23 -21.16 26.45
CA TYR A 322 -7.50 -21.07 25.70
C TYR A 322 -8.70 -21.72 26.41
N ARG A 323 -8.47 -22.64 27.35
CA ARG A 323 -9.52 -23.33 28.13
C ARG A 323 -9.75 -22.77 29.53
N GLU A 324 -8.89 -21.87 29.99
CA GLU A 324 -9.01 -21.33 31.34
C GLU A 324 -10.07 -20.23 31.40
N PRO A 325 -10.91 -20.16 32.45
CA PRO A 325 -11.83 -19.06 32.63
C PRO A 325 -11.07 -17.75 32.89
N CYS A 326 -11.65 -16.62 32.51
CA CYS A 326 -11.08 -15.30 32.81
C CYS A 326 -12.17 -14.28 33.08
N ALA A 327 -11.79 -13.16 33.71
CA ALA A 327 -12.72 -12.09 34.06
C ALA A 327 -13.39 -11.50 32.81
N VAL A 328 -14.72 -11.44 32.82
CA VAL A 328 -15.50 -10.84 31.74
C VAL A 328 -15.31 -9.33 31.73
N ALA A 329 -14.83 -8.79 30.61
CA ALA A 329 -14.74 -7.35 30.45
C ALA A 329 -16.15 -6.73 30.32
N PRO A 330 -16.37 -5.50 30.79
CA PRO A 330 -17.61 -4.78 30.54
C PRO A 330 -17.97 -4.68 29.06
N ARG A 331 -19.24 -4.37 28.76
CA ARG A 331 -19.65 -4.01 27.39
C ARG A 331 -18.90 -2.74 26.97
N GLN A 332 -18.35 -2.75 25.77
CA GLN A 332 -17.61 -1.62 25.22
C GLN A 332 -18.57 -0.46 24.96
N THR A 333 -18.33 0.67 25.63
CA THR A 333 -19.07 1.91 25.46
C THR A 333 -18.39 2.89 24.50
N GLU A 334 -17.16 2.58 24.10
CA GLU A 334 -16.31 3.33 23.19
C GLU A 334 -15.65 2.36 22.22
N VAL A 335 -15.35 2.82 21.01
CA VAL A 335 -14.64 2.05 19.98
C VAL A 335 -13.41 2.84 19.53
N PRO A 336 -12.26 2.18 19.26
CA PRO A 336 -11.08 2.87 18.77
C PRO A 336 -11.37 3.74 17.54
N GLY A 337 -10.90 4.99 17.59
CA GLY A 337 -11.16 6.01 16.56
C GLY A 337 -12.22 7.06 16.90
N GLU A 338 -12.72 7.09 18.15
CA GLU A 338 -13.42 8.25 18.72
C GLU A 338 -12.48 9.42 19.07
#